data_AF-A0A2G2DRB3-F1
#
_entry.id   AF-A0A2G2DRB3-F1
#
_cell.length_a   1.000
_cell.length_b   1.000
_cell.length_c   1.000
_cell.angle_alpha   90.00
_cell.angle_beta   90.00
_cell.angle_gamma   90.00
#
_symmetry.space_group_name_H-M   'P 1'
#
loop_
_entity.id
_entity.type
_entity.pdbx_description
1 polymer ?
#
loop_
_entity_poly.entity_id
_entity_poly.type
_entity_poly.pdbx_seq_one_letter_code
_entity_poly.pdbx_strand_id
1 'polypeptide(L)'
;MLVFCFLLHFFEFGHENIQQIFFHDFLPNRAFFKYYGGQQYEALYARIADWETSAGAKVKIISKKSHFEIDKEIKSDMAAGTTKWCVGSNHSSFAPQYADLYVDLKDTLSDDDVAGFVSSVIGASTIEGRLIMLPRAQFDVSAMYYLKSNYTDEARNAEFKEEHGYDLAPPKTWTEVKDQAIFFSDPPNFYGTQYAGKDEAIVGRFYEMLVAEGGQYIDDGKKPTFNSEAGQRALQWFVDLYEAKAVPAGTLSYLWDDLGQGFASGTVALNLDWPGWAGFFNDKEASKAAGNLGVIVQPMGSVT
;
A
#
# COMPACT_ATOMS: atom_id res chain seq x y z
N MET A 1 -28.60 -9.25 17.19
CA MET A 1 -28.28 -7.84 17.51
C MET A 1 -27.30 -7.40 16.45
N LEU A 2 -27.79 -6.73 15.40
CA LEU A 2 -26.98 -6.34 14.25
C LEU A 2 -25.92 -5.32 14.69
N VAL A 3 -24.67 -5.60 14.35
CA VAL A 3 -23.50 -4.79 14.64
C VAL A 3 -23.29 -3.90 13.41
N PHE A 4 -23.67 -2.62 13.48
CA PHE A 4 -23.52 -1.66 12.39
C PHE A 4 -22.13 -1.01 12.45
N CYS A 5 -21.31 -1.18 11.42
CA CYS A 5 -19.89 -0.81 11.44
C CYS A 5 -19.34 -0.38 10.08
N PHE A 6 -18.87 0.88 9.95
CA PHE A 6 -18.47 1.51 8.68
C PHE A 6 -17.03 2.03 8.68
N LEU A 7 -16.38 2.12 7.51
CA LEU A 7 -15.03 2.67 7.33
C LEU A 7 -15.05 4.14 6.91
N LEU A 8 -14.15 4.97 7.46
CA LEU A 8 -14.00 6.40 7.14
C LEU A 8 -13.17 6.70 5.89
N HIS A 9 -13.51 7.82 5.23
CA HIS A 9 -12.63 8.62 4.37
C HIS A 9 -12.51 10.07 4.87
N PHE A 10 -11.29 10.61 4.89
CA PHE A 10 -11.04 12.07 4.95
C PHE A 10 -9.90 12.41 3.98
N PHE A 11 -10.19 13.17 2.92
CA PHE A 11 -9.18 13.98 2.23
C PHE A 11 -9.84 15.26 1.68
N GLU A 12 -9.12 16.38 1.78
CA GLU A 12 -9.45 17.65 1.16
C GLU A 12 -9.14 17.60 -0.34
N PHE A 13 -10.17 17.48 -1.17
CA PHE A 13 -10.17 18.03 -2.52
C PHE A 13 -11.53 18.66 -2.81
N GLY A 14 -11.57 20.00 -2.78
CA GLY A 14 -12.44 20.85 -3.60
C GLY A 14 -13.97 20.80 -3.45
N HIS A 15 -14.55 19.83 -2.75
CA HIS A 15 -16.00 19.75 -2.53
C HIS A 15 -16.30 19.67 -1.03
N GLU A 16 -16.79 20.78 -0.47
CA GLU A 16 -17.16 20.97 0.94
C GLU A 16 -18.20 19.95 1.47
N ASN A 17 -18.83 19.14 0.60
CA ASN A 17 -19.97 18.29 0.95
C ASN A 17 -19.67 16.81 1.20
N ILE A 18 -18.50 16.28 0.83
CA ILE A 18 -18.17 14.85 1.10
C ILE A 18 -17.65 14.67 2.54
N GLN A 19 -17.27 15.76 3.20
CA GLN A 19 -16.56 15.77 4.49
C GLN A 19 -17.44 15.45 5.73
N GLN A 20 -18.77 15.39 5.59
CA GLN A 20 -19.68 15.27 6.74
C GLN A 20 -20.48 13.95 6.81
N ILE A 21 -20.51 13.16 5.73
CA ILE A 21 -21.63 12.22 5.53
C ILE A 21 -21.53 10.93 6.36
N PHE A 22 -20.35 10.42 6.72
CA PHE A 22 -20.24 8.99 7.05
C PHE A 22 -20.53 8.56 8.49
N PHE A 23 -21.12 9.42 9.32
CA PHE A 23 -21.03 9.20 10.75
C PHE A 23 -22.13 9.69 11.66
N HIS A 24 -22.93 10.67 11.24
CA HIS A 24 -23.91 11.28 12.14
C HIS A 24 -25.05 10.31 12.47
N ASP A 25 -25.42 9.44 11.53
CA ASP A 25 -26.69 8.69 11.62
C ASP A 25 -26.58 7.23 12.09
N PHE A 26 -25.35 6.68 12.24
CA PHE A 26 -25.18 5.21 12.37
C PHE A 26 -24.39 4.72 13.58
N LEU A 27 -23.73 5.61 14.34
CA LEU A 27 -22.88 5.19 15.45
C LEU A 27 -23.49 5.52 16.82
N PRO A 28 -23.32 4.64 17.82
CA PRO A 28 -23.66 4.97 19.19
C PRO A 28 -22.81 6.14 19.70
N ASN A 29 -23.29 6.86 20.72
CA ASN A 29 -22.58 7.97 21.38
C ASN A 29 -21.13 7.62 21.83
N ARG A 30 -20.80 6.32 21.91
CA ARG A 30 -19.44 5.81 22.07
C ARG A 30 -19.21 4.64 21.11
N ALA A 31 -18.29 4.78 20.17
CA ALA A 31 -17.96 3.76 19.17
C ALA A 31 -16.53 3.20 19.37
N PHE A 32 -16.36 1.89 19.21
CA PHE A 32 -15.08 1.20 19.46
C PHE A 32 -14.38 0.84 18.15
N PHE A 33 -13.18 1.35 17.93
CA PHE A 33 -12.50 1.27 16.64
C PHE A 33 -11.22 0.45 16.70
N LYS A 34 -10.99 -0.37 15.66
CA LYS A 34 -9.72 -1.04 15.38
C LYS A 34 -9.11 -0.45 14.12
N TYR A 35 -7.92 0.10 14.25
CA TYR A 35 -7.28 0.89 13.20
C TYR A 35 -5.92 0.34 12.81
N TYR A 36 -5.60 0.36 11.52
CA TYR A 36 -4.23 0.14 11.06
C TYR A 36 -3.31 1.25 11.58
N GLY A 37 -2.20 0.91 12.22
CA GLY A 37 -1.17 1.86 12.61
C GLY A 37 -0.08 1.96 11.55
N GLY A 38 0.49 3.15 11.38
CA GLY A 38 1.57 3.40 10.42
C GLY A 38 1.68 4.89 10.12
N GLN A 39 2.87 5.36 9.78
CA GLN A 39 3.18 6.79 9.69
C GLN A 39 2.24 7.55 8.73
N GLN A 40 1.90 6.92 7.61
CA GLN A 40 1.01 7.46 6.58
C GLN A 40 -0.46 7.61 7.01
N TYR A 41 -0.84 7.08 8.19
CA TYR A 41 -2.21 7.17 8.72
C TYR A 41 -2.35 8.06 9.95
N GLU A 42 -1.24 8.52 10.54
CA GLU A 42 -1.29 9.33 11.77
C GLU A 42 -2.04 10.65 11.56
N ALA A 43 -1.80 11.32 10.43
CA ALA A 43 -2.50 12.54 10.06
C ALA A 43 -4.02 12.32 9.95
N LEU A 44 -4.45 11.16 9.46
CA LEU A 44 -5.86 10.81 9.39
C LEU A 44 -6.46 10.64 10.79
N TYR A 45 -5.75 9.96 11.69
CA TYR A 45 -6.26 9.74 13.06
C TYR A 45 -6.29 11.01 13.90
N ALA A 46 -5.47 12.01 13.59
CA ALA A 46 -5.56 13.33 14.22
C ALA A 46 -6.94 14.00 13.96
N ARG A 47 -7.60 13.69 12.84
CA ARG A 47 -8.92 14.23 12.48
C ARG A 47 -10.08 13.64 13.30
N ILE A 48 -9.83 12.61 14.11
CA ILE A 48 -10.85 12.01 14.97
C ILE A 48 -11.43 13.06 15.94
N ALA A 49 -10.61 13.98 16.45
CA ALA A 49 -11.08 15.03 17.37
C ALA A 49 -12.05 16.02 16.70
N ASP A 50 -11.77 16.41 15.46
CA ASP A 50 -12.68 17.25 14.65
C ASP A 50 -14.01 16.54 14.45
N TRP A 51 -13.93 15.25 14.11
CA TRP A 51 -15.10 14.41 13.94
C TRP A 51 -15.94 14.32 15.22
N GLU A 52 -15.32 13.96 16.36
CA GLU A 52 -16.01 13.85 17.65
C GLU A 52 -16.75 15.15 18.02
N THR A 53 -16.15 16.30 17.69
CA THR A 53 -16.72 17.62 17.94
C THR A 53 -17.95 17.86 17.06
N SER A 54 -17.88 17.52 15.77
CA SER A 54 -18.98 17.71 14.82
C SER A 54 -20.14 16.72 15.00
N ALA A 55 -19.83 15.47 15.37
CA ALA A 55 -20.80 14.38 15.47
C ALA A 55 -21.43 14.29 16.87
N GLY A 56 -20.84 14.91 17.89
CA GLY A 56 -21.29 14.76 19.27
C GLY A 56 -21.09 13.35 19.85
N ALA A 57 -20.26 12.53 19.21
CA ALA A 57 -19.96 11.16 19.60
C ALA A 57 -18.49 11.01 20.04
N LYS A 58 -18.16 9.90 20.71
CA LYS A 58 -16.80 9.57 21.15
C LYS A 58 -16.25 8.31 20.51
N VAL A 59 -15.01 8.39 20.02
CA VAL A 59 -14.23 7.27 19.51
C VAL A 59 -13.37 6.69 20.63
N LYS A 60 -13.45 5.38 20.81
CA LYS A 60 -12.47 4.64 21.60
C LYS A 60 -11.69 3.72 20.68
N ILE A 61 -10.42 4.04 20.45
CA ILE A 61 -9.50 3.15 19.74
C ILE A 61 -9.15 2.00 20.69
N ILE A 62 -9.56 0.78 20.33
CA ILE A 62 -9.30 -0.44 21.11
C ILE A 62 -8.14 -1.25 20.55
N SER A 63 -7.76 -1.03 19.29
CA SER A 63 -6.57 -1.61 18.70
C SER A 63 -5.98 -0.66 17.65
N LYS A 64 -4.65 -0.55 17.64
CA LYS A 64 -3.88 0.18 16.64
C LYS A 64 -2.57 -0.59 16.37
N LYS A 65 -2.52 -1.35 15.27
CA LYS A 65 -1.42 -2.28 14.97
C LYS A 65 -1.17 -2.39 13.46
N SER A 66 -0.12 -3.08 13.05
CA SER A 66 0.12 -3.39 11.64
C SER A 66 -0.99 -4.25 11.03
N HIS A 67 -1.04 -4.36 9.70
CA HIS A 67 -2.08 -5.10 9.00
C HIS A 67 -2.15 -6.56 9.46
N PHE A 68 -0.99 -7.20 9.55
CA PHE A 68 -0.86 -8.62 9.91
C PHE A 68 -1.25 -8.88 11.37
N GLU A 69 -1.00 -7.93 12.27
CA GLU A 69 -1.38 -8.08 13.67
C GLU A 69 -2.87 -7.86 13.89
N ILE A 70 -3.48 -6.91 13.17
CA ILE A 70 -4.94 -6.71 13.19
C ILE A 70 -5.65 -7.92 12.61
N ASP A 71 -5.16 -8.47 11.50
CA ASP A 71 -5.72 -9.68 10.89
C ASP A 71 -5.76 -10.86 11.90
N LYS A 72 -4.64 -11.11 12.58
CA LYS A 72 -4.56 -12.12 13.65
C LYS A 72 -5.51 -11.82 14.82
N GLU A 73 -5.65 -10.55 15.19
CA GLU A 73 -6.55 -10.13 16.25
C GLU A 73 -8.02 -10.32 15.86
N ILE A 74 -8.40 -10.00 14.62
CA ILE A 74 -9.76 -10.21 14.09
C ILE A 74 -10.10 -11.70 14.09
N LYS A 75 -9.20 -12.56 13.61
CA LYS A 75 -9.36 -14.03 13.69
C LYS A 75 -9.59 -14.50 15.13
N SER A 76 -8.81 -13.97 16.06
CA SER A 76 -8.93 -14.30 17.49
C SER A 76 -10.27 -13.83 18.06
N ASP A 77 -10.72 -12.62 17.70
CA ASP A 77 -12.00 -12.08 18.14
C ASP A 77 -13.18 -12.90 17.62
N MET A 78 -13.13 -13.32 16.36
CA MET A 78 -14.15 -14.17 15.76
C MET A 78 -14.24 -15.51 16.47
N ALA A 79 -13.09 -16.15 16.74
CA ALA A 79 -13.04 -17.40 17.50
C ALA A 79 -13.57 -17.26 18.94
N ALA A 80 -13.35 -16.10 19.57
CA ALA A 80 -13.79 -15.82 20.94
C ALA A 80 -15.23 -15.24 21.01
N GLY A 81 -15.85 -14.87 19.89
CA GLY A 81 -17.13 -14.16 19.86
C GLY A 81 -17.06 -12.72 20.39
N THR A 82 -15.90 -12.08 20.35
CA THR A 82 -15.64 -10.72 20.86
C THR A 82 -15.66 -9.64 19.77
N THR A 83 -16.40 -9.86 18.68
CA THR A 83 -16.53 -8.96 17.52
C THR A 83 -17.45 -7.74 17.77
N LYS A 84 -17.63 -7.31 19.02
CA LYS A 84 -18.55 -6.20 19.40
C LYS A 84 -17.94 -4.80 19.19
N TRP A 85 -17.07 -4.64 18.21
CA TRP A 85 -16.49 -3.35 17.85
C TRP A 85 -17.29 -2.69 16.73
N CYS A 86 -17.15 -1.37 16.60
CA CYS A 86 -17.96 -0.54 15.71
C CYS A 86 -17.31 -0.22 14.37
N VAL A 87 -15.98 -0.24 14.27
CA VAL A 87 -15.27 0.01 13.00
C VAL A 87 -14.00 -0.82 13.02
N GLY A 88 -13.78 -1.58 11.96
CA GLY A 88 -12.59 -2.40 11.77
C GLY A 88 -11.90 -2.03 10.47
N SER A 89 -10.65 -1.59 10.57
CA SER A 89 -9.75 -1.50 9.43
C SER A 89 -9.48 -2.90 8.88
N ASN A 90 -9.56 -3.07 7.58
CA ASN A 90 -9.16 -4.28 6.88
C ASN A 90 -8.64 -3.94 5.47
N HIS A 91 -8.05 -4.91 4.79
CA HIS A 91 -7.59 -4.80 3.41
C HIS A 91 -8.41 -5.70 2.51
N SER A 92 -8.55 -5.31 1.25
CA SER A 92 -9.33 -6.04 0.23
C SER A 92 -8.83 -7.46 0.01
N SER A 93 -7.54 -7.76 0.23
CA SER A 93 -7.01 -9.13 0.14
C SER A 93 -7.41 -10.03 1.32
N PHE A 94 -7.63 -9.48 2.51
CA PHE A 94 -7.96 -10.24 3.72
C PHE A 94 -9.47 -10.29 4.00
N ALA A 95 -10.21 -9.26 3.62
CA ALA A 95 -11.64 -9.17 3.91
C ALA A 95 -12.50 -10.35 3.38
N PRO A 96 -12.21 -10.99 2.22
CA PRO A 96 -12.97 -12.15 1.77
C PRO A 96 -12.97 -13.32 2.75
N GLN A 97 -11.98 -13.44 3.63
CA GLN A 97 -11.93 -14.50 4.64
C GLN A 97 -12.91 -14.28 5.82
N TYR A 98 -13.58 -13.11 5.87
CA TYR A 98 -14.45 -12.66 6.96
C TYR A 98 -15.87 -12.31 6.47
N ALA A 99 -16.46 -13.15 5.61
CA ALA A 99 -17.73 -12.86 4.93
C ALA A 99 -18.88 -12.44 5.88
N ASP A 100 -18.94 -12.97 7.10
CA ASP A 100 -20.00 -12.70 8.07
C ASP A 100 -19.66 -11.61 9.11
N LEU A 101 -18.45 -11.05 9.05
CA LEU A 101 -18.01 -10.05 10.03
C LEU A 101 -18.54 -8.65 9.70
N TYR A 102 -18.59 -8.31 8.42
CA TYR A 102 -18.94 -6.98 7.94
C TYR A 102 -20.40 -6.91 7.49
N VAL A 103 -21.03 -5.77 7.77
CA VAL A 103 -22.34 -5.43 7.22
C VAL A 103 -22.23 -5.14 5.73
N ASP A 104 -23.30 -5.37 4.97
CA ASP A 104 -23.36 -4.88 3.60
C ASP A 104 -23.64 -3.37 3.64
N LEU A 105 -22.68 -2.58 3.19
CA LEU A 105 -22.80 -1.12 3.22
C LEU A 105 -23.81 -0.61 2.18
N LYS A 106 -24.18 -1.42 1.16
CA LYS A 106 -25.26 -1.05 0.22
C LYS A 106 -26.63 -0.94 0.89
N ASP A 107 -26.83 -1.64 2.02
CA ASP A 107 -28.09 -1.54 2.77
C ASP A 107 -28.20 -0.22 3.55
N THR A 108 -27.12 0.54 3.62
CA THR A 108 -27.01 1.73 4.50
C THR A 108 -26.57 3.00 3.76
N LEU A 109 -25.77 2.86 2.71
CA LEU A 109 -25.28 3.98 1.91
C LEU A 109 -26.13 4.17 0.66
N SER A 110 -26.35 5.44 0.27
CA SER A 110 -26.98 5.74 -1.01
C SER A 110 -26.01 5.53 -2.17
N ASP A 111 -26.54 5.37 -3.38
CA ASP A 111 -25.72 5.31 -4.60
C ASP A 111 -24.87 6.59 -4.78
N ASP A 112 -25.39 7.75 -4.36
CA ASP A 112 -24.68 9.03 -4.40
C ASP A 112 -23.48 9.04 -3.44
N ASP A 113 -23.61 8.42 -2.27
CA ASP A 113 -22.49 8.28 -1.32
C ASP A 113 -21.38 7.41 -1.92
N VAL A 114 -21.74 6.34 -2.64
CA VAL A 114 -20.80 5.43 -3.28
C VAL A 114 -20.18 6.04 -4.55
N ALA A 115 -20.94 6.88 -5.28
CA ALA A 115 -20.49 7.54 -6.50
C ALA A 115 -19.30 8.49 -6.28
N GLY A 116 -19.08 8.95 -5.04
CA GLY A 116 -17.91 9.75 -4.66
C GLY A 116 -16.58 8.99 -4.71
N PHE A 117 -16.59 7.66 -4.88
CA PHE A 117 -15.39 6.82 -4.86
C PHE A 117 -14.99 6.32 -6.26
N VAL A 118 -13.71 5.98 -6.41
CA VAL A 118 -13.20 5.35 -7.63
C VAL A 118 -13.85 3.98 -7.83
N SER A 119 -14.53 3.80 -8.96
CA SER A 119 -15.40 2.64 -9.22
C SER A 119 -14.66 1.30 -9.16
N SER A 120 -13.41 1.23 -9.64
CA SER A 120 -12.60 0.02 -9.58
C SER A 120 -12.28 -0.38 -8.14
N VAL A 121 -12.09 0.59 -7.25
CA VAL A 121 -11.78 0.35 -5.83
C VAL A 121 -13.04 -0.10 -5.09
N ILE A 122 -14.20 0.49 -5.39
CA ILE A 122 -15.50 -0.03 -4.91
C ILE A 122 -15.74 -1.46 -5.40
N GLY A 123 -15.38 -1.78 -6.64
CA GLY A 123 -15.43 -3.14 -7.18
C GLY A 123 -14.57 -4.11 -6.36
N ALA A 124 -13.33 -3.73 -6.06
CA ALA A 124 -12.42 -4.55 -5.22
C ALA A 124 -12.91 -4.70 -3.76
N SER A 125 -13.68 -3.74 -3.26
CA SER A 125 -14.32 -3.77 -1.93
C SER A 125 -15.67 -4.50 -1.91
N THR A 126 -16.17 -4.95 -3.07
CA THR A 126 -17.45 -5.66 -3.21
C THR A 126 -17.21 -7.16 -3.38
N ILE A 127 -17.57 -7.96 -2.37
CA ILE A 127 -17.38 -9.40 -2.37
C ILE A 127 -18.74 -10.08 -2.45
N GLU A 128 -18.91 -10.97 -3.45
CA GLU A 128 -20.17 -11.68 -3.68
C GLU A 128 -21.39 -10.74 -3.77
N GLY A 129 -21.19 -9.55 -4.34
CA GLY A 129 -22.23 -8.52 -4.50
C GLY A 129 -22.43 -7.60 -3.30
N ARG A 130 -21.84 -7.93 -2.14
CA ARG A 130 -21.93 -7.15 -0.90
C ARG A 130 -20.79 -6.15 -0.80
N LEU A 131 -21.09 -4.87 -0.59
CA LEU A 131 -20.05 -3.88 -0.34
C LEU A 131 -19.64 -4.02 1.13
N ILE A 132 -18.48 -4.60 1.42
CA ILE A 132 -18.10 -4.97 2.80
C ILE A 132 -17.13 -3.96 3.44
N MET A 133 -16.58 -3.04 2.65
CA MET A 133 -15.74 -1.96 3.12
C MET A 133 -15.91 -0.76 2.20
N LEU A 134 -15.68 0.44 2.74
CA LEU A 134 -15.34 1.58 1.90
C LEU A 134 -13.82 1.62 1.75
N PRO A 135 -13.27 2.12 0.64
CA PRO A 135 -11.86 2.44 0.57
C PRO A 135 -11.51 3.48 1.64
N ARG A 136 -10.24 3.70 1.98
CA ARG A 136 -9.80 4.79 2.87
C ARG A 136 -8.58 5.50 2.32
N ALA A 137 -8.74 6.77 1.91
CA ALA A 137 -7.78 7.78 1.45
C ALA A 137 -6.74 7.39 0.38
N GLN A 138 -6.31 6.13 0.36
CA GLN A 138 -5.19 5.56 -0.34
C GLN A 138 -5.71 4.29 -1.00
N PHE A 139 -5.32 4.09 -2.26
CA PHE A 139 -5.53 2.86 -2.99
C PHE A 139 -4.15 2.29 -3.33
N ASP A 140 -4.00 0.99 -3.16
CA ASP A 140 -2.73 0.30 -3.33
C ASP A 140 -2.51 -0.01 -4.82
N VAL A 141 -2.16 1.03 -5.56
CA VAL A 141 -1.54 0.91 -6.88
C VAL A 141 -0.08 1.31 -6.73
N SER A 142 0.84 0.45 -7.12
CA SER A 142 2.26 0.73 -6.95
C SER A 142 2.68 1.98 -7.73
N ALA A 143 3.44 2.85 -7.07
CA ALA A 143 4.14 3.96 -7.68
C ALA A 143 5.64 3.75 -7.51
N MET A 144 6.43 4.16 -8.50
CA MET A 144 7.89 4.14 -8.39
C MET A 144 8.38 5.51 -7.96
N TYR A 145 8.89 5.57 -6.74
CA TYR A 145 9.56 6.72 -6.18
C TYR A 145 11.05 6.64 -6.46
N TYR A 146 11.67 7.79 -6.75
CA TYR A 146 13.10 7.86 -6.99
C TYR A 146 13.70 9.16 -6.46
N LEU A 147 15.00 9.14 -6.18
CA LEU A 147 15.76 10.33 -5.83
C LEU A 147 16.27 11.02 -7.09
N LYS A 148 15.78 12.23 -7.38
CA LYS A 148 16.11 13.00 -8.59
C LYS A 148 17.61 13.27 -8.71
N SER A 149 18.30 13.49 -7.59
CA SER A 149 19.76 13.74 -7.55
C SER A 149 20.59 12.65 -8.19
N ASN A 150 20.09 11.41 -8.25
CA ASN A 150 20.84 10.29 -8.84
C ASN A 150 20.96 10.40 -10.37
N TYR A 151 20.20 11.30 -11.00
CA TYR A 151 20.14 11.45 -12.45
C TYR A 151 20.81 12.74 -12.96
N THR A 152 21.43 13.53 -12.07
CA THR A 152 21.96 14.86 -12.43
C THR A 152 23.45 14.87 -12.78
N ASP A 153 24.18 13.79 -12.52
CA ASP A 153 25.63 13.70 -12.79
C ASP A 153 25.88 13.20 -14.20
N GLU A 154 26.41 14.06 -15.08
CA GLU A 154 26.69 13.74 -16.48
C GLU A 154 27.73 12.63 -16.66
N ALA A 155 28.72 12.52 -15.77
CA ALA A 155 29.73 11.48 -15.83
C ALA A 155 29.14 10.11 -15.49
N ARG A 156 28.32 10.04 -14.43
CA ARG A 156 27.57 8.84 -14.07
C ARG A 156 26.57 8.44 -15.16
N ASN A 157 25.88 9.41 -15.76
CA ASN A 157 24.97 9.15 -16.88
C ASN A 157 25.71 8.54 -18.08
N ALA A 158 26.94 9.01 -18.37
CA ALA A 158 27.77 8.46 -19.44
C ALA A 158 28.27 7.04 -19.12
N GLU A 159 28.72 6.79 -17.89
CA GLU A 159 29.14 5.47 -17.40
C GLU A 159 28.00 4.44 -17.54
N PHE A 160 26.81 4.79 -17.07
CA PHE A 160 25.62 3.93 -17.19
C PHE A 160 25.30 3.60 -18.65
N LYS A 161 25.38 4.60 -19.53
CA LYS A 161 25.11 4.41 -20.96
C LYS A 161 26.13 3.51 -21.64
N GLU A 162 27.39 3.60 -21.24
CA GLU A 162 28.45 2.72 -21.75
C GLU A 162 28.22 1.27 -21.29
N GLU A 163 27.80 1.06 -20.04
CA GLU A 163 27.56 -0.26 -19.48
C GLU A 163 26.28 -0.93 -20.03
N HIS A 164 25.17 -0.20 -20.10
CA HIS A 164 23.85 -0.75 -20.40
C HIS A 164 23.33 -0.46 -21.81
N GLY A 165 23.96 0.48 -22.53
CA GLY A 165 23.60 0.81 -23.91
C GLY A 165 22.37 1.72 -24.08
N TYR A 166 21.85 2.31 -23.00
CA TYR A 166 20.74 3.28 -23.04
C TYR A 166 20.94 4.42 -22.03
N ASP A 167 20.22 5.54 -22.21
CA ASP A 167 20.37 6.73 -21.37
C ASP A 167 19.84 6.50 -19.94
N LEU A 168 20.57 6.97 -18.94
CA LEU A 168 20.13 6.96 -17.55
C LEU A 168 18.97 7.95 -17.35
N ALA A 169 17.77 7.43 -17.18
CA ALA A 169 16.54 8.19 -16.94
C ALA A 169 15.61 7.40 -16.00
N PRO A 170 14.61 8.01 -15.36
CA PRO A 170 13.67 7.28 -14.50
C PRO A 170 13.10 6.03 -15.21
N PRO A 171 13.16 4.85 -14.58
CA PRO A 171 13.02 3.56 -15.25
C PRO A 171 11.59 3.31 -15.72
N LYS A 172 11.44 2.80 -16.93
CA LYS A 172 10.13 2.49 -17.56
C LYS A 172 9.80 1.00 -17.54
N THR A 173 10.79 0.14 -17.35
CA THR A 173 10.64 -1.32 -17.37
C THR A 173 11.30 -1.97 -16.16
N TRP A 174 10.86 -3.17 -15.76
CA TRP A 174 11.50 -3.90 -14.65
C TRP A 174 12.98 -4.23 -14.88
N THR A 175 13.38 -4.42 -16.14
CA THR A 175 14.79 -4.55 -16.53
C THR A 175 15.55 -3.27 -16.20
N GLU A 176 15.01 -2.10 -16.60
CA GLU A 176 15.65 -0.82 -16.30
C GLU A 176 15.73 -0.55 -14.79
N VAL A 177 14.71 -0.97 -14.01
CA VAL A 177 14.77 -0.88 -12.54
C VAL A 177 15.91 -1.71 -11.99
N LYS A 178 16.06 -2.95 -12.46
CA LYS A 178 17.10 -3.86 -11.99
C LYS A 178 18.49 -3.29 -12.28
N ASP A 179 18.70 -2.91 -13.54
CA ASP A 179 19.97 -2.35 -14.02
C ASP A 179 20.35 -1.09 -13.24
N GLN A 180 19.40 -0.15 -13.10
CA GLN A 180 19.64 1.08 -12.34
C GLN A 180 19.84 0.82 -10.84
N ALA A 181 19.09 -0.10 -10.23
CA ALA A 181 19.28 -0.45 -8.84
C ALA A 181 20.70 -1.00 -8.61
N ILE A 182 21.15 -1.94 -9.44
CA ILE A 182 22.52 -2.47 -9.35
C ILE A 182 23.55 -1.36 -9.54
N PHE A 183 23.38 -0.52 -10.56
CA PHE A 183 24.28 0.59 -10.87
C PHE A 183 24.39 1.64 -9.76
N PHE A 184 23.28 1.96 -9.09
CA PHE A 184 23.26 2.96 -8.01
C PHE A 184 23.77 2.42 -6.67
N SER A 185 23.95 1.11 -6.53
CA SER A 185 24.24 0.51 -5.23
C SER A 185 25.69 0.74 -4.79
N ASP A 186 25.85 1.23 -3.57
CA ASP A 186 27.11 1.37 -2.83
C ASP A 186 26.93 0.87 -1.39
N PRO A 187 26.70 -0.45 -1.19
CA PRO A 187 26.45 -1.02 0.12
C PRO A 187 27.69 -0.92 1.02
N PRO A 188 27.53 -0.62 2.33
CA PRO A 188 26.26 -0.59 3.05
C PRO A 188 25.61 0.80 3.14
N ASN A 189 26.14 1.81 2.46
CA ASN A 189 25.75 3.21 2.65
C ASN A 189 24.58 3.63 1.77
N PHE A 190 24.48 3.07 0.58
CA PHE A 190 23.45 3.40 -0.40
C PHE A 190 23.01 2.15 -1.15
N TYR A 191 21.70 1.96 -1.28
CA TYR A 191 21.12 0.80 -1.96
C TYR A 191 20.33 1.26 -3.17
N GLY A 192 20.40 0.49 -4.24
CA GLY A 192 19.64 0.74 -5.46
C GLY A 192 18.14 0.67 -5.24
N THR A 193 17.70 -0.31 -4.46
CA THR A 193 16.28 -0.47 -4.12
C THR A 193 16.11 -1.25 -2.82
N GLN A 194 14.88 -1.64 -2.53
CA GLN A 194 14.46 -2.48 -1.41
C GLN A 194 13.09 -3.11 -1.73
N TYR A 195 12.75 -4.19 -1.04
CA TYR A 195 11.44 -4.83 -1.19
C TYR A 195 11.01 -5.51 0.10
N ALA A 196 9.69 -5.64 0.30
CA ALA A 196 9.17 -6.38 1.43
C ALA A 196 9.50 -7.87 1.26
N GLY A 197 10.15 -8.48 2.26
CA GLY A 197 10.69 -9.84 2.15
C GLY A 197 9.99 -10.88 3.02
N LYS A 198 8.90 -10.50 3.71
CA LYS A 198 8.26 -11.34 4.72
C LYS A 198 6.73 -11.34 4.62
N ASP A 199 6.14 -12.41 5.15
CA ASP A 199 4.69 -12.61 5.34
C ASP A 199 3.91 -12.39 4.03
N GLU A 200 2.70 -11.82 4.06
CA GLU A 200 1.94 -11.60 2.82
C GLU A 200 2.51 -10.45 1.97
N ALA A 201 3.36 -9.58 2.53
CA ALA A 201 3.95 -8.46 1.77
C ALA A 201 4.85 -8.93 0.62
N ILE A 202 5.70 -9.95 0.83
CA ILE A 202 6.50 -10.54 -0.26
C ILE A 202 5.62 -11.27 -1.28
N VAL A 203 4.52 -11.89 -0.83
CA VAL A 203 3.57 -12.57 -1.71
C VAL A 203 2.84 -11.56 -2.60
N GLY A 204 2.37 -10.45 -2.04
CA GLY A 204 1.73 -9.36 -2.79
C GLY A 204 2.70 -8.72 -3.78
N ARG A 205 3.93 -8.43 -3.36
CA ARG A 205 4.96 -7.86 -4.24
C ARG A 205 5.33 -8.82 -5.39
N PHE A 206 5.49 -10.11 -5.11
CA PHE A 206 5.71 -11.12 -6.14
C PHE A 206 4.50 -11.26 -7.08
N TYR A 207 3.28 -11.17 -6.57
CA TYR A 207 2.07 -11.24 -7.39
C TYR A 207 1.99 -10.09 -8.40
N GLU A 208 2.30 -8.86 -7.99
CA GLU A 208 2.35 -7.72 -8.91
C GLU A 208 3.37 -7.94 -10.03
N MET A 209 4.57 -8.40 -9.67
CA MET A 209 5.63 -8.71 -10.63
C MET A 209 5.20 -9.84 -11.58
N LEU A 210 4.58 -10.90 -11.06
CA LEU A 210 4.08 -12.03 -11.84
C LEU A 210 3.07 -11.57 -12.89
N VAL A 211 2.11 -10.72 -12.50
CA VAL A 211 1.09 -10.19 -13.42
C VAL A 211 1.74 -9.28 -14.47
N ALA A 212 2.67 -8.42 -14.06
CA ALA A 212 3.42 -7.57 -15.00
C ALA A 212 4.26 -8.38 -16.00
N GLU A 213 4.73 -9.57 -15.61
CA GLU A 213 5.44 -10.52 -16.48
C GLU A 213 4.52 -11.39 -17.35
N GLY A 214 3.19 -11.24 -17.21
CA GLY A 214 2.18 -11.97 -17.99
C GLY A 214 1.78 -13.31 -17.41
N GLY A 215 2.13 -13.54 -16.15
CA GLY A 215 1.72 -14.71 -15.39
C GLY A 215 0.41 -14.50 -14.64
N GLN A 216 -0.08 -15.61 -14.08
CA GLN A 216 -1.25 -15.62 -13.20
C GLN A 216 -0.94 -16.45 -11.97
N TYR A 217 -1.43 -16.00 -10.81
CA TYR A 217 -1.25 -16.75 -9.56
C TYR A 217 -2.07 -18.04 -9.58
N ILE A 218 -3.33 -17.92 -9.98
CA ILE A 218 -4.33 -18.98 -10.11
C ILE A 218 -5.07 -18.77 -11.43
N ASP A 219 -5.30 -19.85 -12.19
CA ASP A 219 -6.09 -19.81 -13.43
C ASP A 219 -7.60 -19.83 -13.20
N ASP A 220 -8.39 -19.69 -14.27
CA ASP A 220 -9.86 -19.77 -14.24
C ASP A 220 -10.38 -21.13 -13.71
N GLY A 221 -9.56 -22.17 -13.82
CA GLY A 221 -9.81 -23.51 -13.28
C GLY A 221 -9.48 -23.65 -11.78
N LYS A 222 -9.14 -22.55 -11.11
CA LYS A 222 -8.70 -22.49 -9.70
C LYS A 222 -7.42 -23.28 -9.42
N LYS A 223 -6.56 -23.47 -10.42
CA LYS A 223 -5.27 -24.15 -10.28
C LYS A 223 -4.14 -23.13 -10.13
N PRO A 224 -3.18 -23.35 -9.22
CA PRO A 224 -2.00 -22.50 -9.14
C PRO A 224 -1.17 -22.58 -10.43
N THR A 225 -0.84 -21.42 -11.01
CA THR A 225 -0.09 -21.31 -12.29
C THR A 225 1.14 -20.40 -12.18
N PHE A 226 1.46 -19.93 -10.98
CA PHE A 226 2.58 -19.00 -10.77
C PHE A 226 3.96 -19.60 -11.11
N ASN A 227 4.13 -20.93 -11.13
CA ASN A 227 5.37 -21.58 -11.57
C ASN A 227 5.47 -21.69 -13.10
N SER A 228 5.26 -20.56 -13.79
CA SER A 228 5.41 -20.40 -15.24
C SER A 228 6.74 -19.69 -15.55
N GLU A 229 7.09 -19.55 -16.83
CA GLU A 229 8.24 -18.74 -17.23
C GLU A 229 8.13 -17.29 -16.74
N ALA A 230 6.92 -16.72 -16.75
CA ALA A 230 6.65 -15.39 -16.19
C ALA A 230 6.96 -15.33 -14.69
N GLY A 231 6.55 -16.35 -13.92
CA GLY A 231 6.86 -16.40 -12.50
C GLY A 231 8.33 -16.63 -12.19
N GLN A 232 9.04 -17.40 -13.02
CA GLN A 232 10.49 -17.54 -12.90
C GLN A 232 11.21 -16.21 -13.16
N ARG A 233 10.81 -15.46 -14.20
CA ARG A 233 11.36 -14.10 -14.45
C ARG A 233 11.06 -13.15 -13.30
N ALA A 234 9.82 -13.14 -12.81
CA ALA A 234 9.42 -12.31 -11.69
C ALA A 234 10.24 -12.63 -10.42
N LEU A 235 10.44 -13.91 -10.11
CA LEU A 235 11.26 -14.33 -8.96
C LEU A 235 12.73 -13.96 -9.15
N GLN A 236 13.27 -14.16 -10.35
CA GLN A 236 14.68 -13.90 -10.66
C GLN A 236 15.04 -12.43 -10.44
N TRP A 237 14.11 -11.50 -10.66
CA TRP A 237 14.32 -10.08 -10.36
C TRP A 237 14.70 -9.83 -8.89
N PHE A 238 14.02 -10.49 -7.95
CA PHE A 238 14.35 -10.38 -6.51
C PHE A 238 15.70 -11.03 -6.20
N VAL A 239 15.96 -12.20 -6.78
CA VAL A 239 17.21 -12.95 -6.56
C VAL A 239 18.41 -12.15 -7.06
N ASP A 240 18.35 -11.65 -8.30
CA ASP A 240 19.42 -10.86 -8.91
C ASP A 240 19.77 -9.64 -8.05
N LEU A 241 18.78 -8.91 -7.56
CA LEU A 241 18.99 -7.73 -6.72
C LEU A 241 19.61 -8.08 -5.37
N TYR A 242 19.18 -9.19 -4.76
CA TYR A 242 19.75 -9.67 -3.50
C TYR A 242 21.20 -10.10 -3.66
N GLU A 243 21.50 -10.89 -4.70
CA GLU A 243 22.85 -11.39 -4.99
C GLU A 243 23.81 -10.26 -5.36
N ALA A 244 23.32 -9.26 -6.11
CA ALA A 244 24.07 -8.05 -6.44
C ALA A 244 24.26 -7.11 -5.23
N LYS A 245 23.66 -7.42 -4.07
CA LYS A 245 23.64 -6.56 -2.87
C LYS A 245 23.03 -5.18 -3.13
N ALA A 246 22.13 -5.11 -4.11
CA ALA A 246 21.44 -3.89 -4.49
C ALA A 246 20.29 -3.50 -3.54
N VAL A 247 20.01 -4.39 -2.59
CA VAL A 247 19.03 -4.21 -1.51
C VAL A 247 19.69 -4.46 -0.16
N PRO A 248 19.17 -3.88 0.94
CA PRO A 248 19.65 -4.17 2.28
C PRO A 248 19.58 -5.67 2.60
N ALA A 249 20.61 -6.23 3.23
CA ALA A 249 20.61 -7.65 3.60
C ALA A 249 19.42 -8.02 4.52
N GLY A 250 18.94 -7.06 5.32
CA GLY A 250 17.77 -7.19 6.19
C GLY A 250 16.41 -7.20 5.48
N THR A 251 16.36 -7.00 4.15
CA THR A 251 15.11 -6.93 3.37
C THR A 251 14.21 -8.15 3.55
N LEU A 252 14.79 -9.32 3.87
CA LEU A 252 14.07 -10.57 4.20
C LEU A 252 13.18 -10.48 5.46
N SER A 253 13.36 -9.43 6.27
CA SER A 253 12.53 -9.16 7.44
C SER A 253 11.66 -7.91 7.29
N TYR A 254 11.79 -7.17 6.18
CA TYR A 254 11.10 -5.90 5.97
C TYR A 254 9.63 -6.11 5.60
N LEU A 255 8.81 -5.20 6.13
CA LEU A 255 7.44 -4.92 5.71
C LEU A 255 7.36 -3.48 5.17
N TRP A 256 6.17 -3.04 4.79
CA TRP A 256 5.93 -1.74 4.12
C TRP A 256 6.48 -0.54 4.89
N ASP A 257 6.30 -0.51 6.21
CA ASP A 257 6.80 0.59 7.05
C ASP A 257 8.34 0.67 7.02
N ASP A 258 9.05 -0.46 6.94
CA ASP A 258 10.51 -0.48 6.80
C ASP A 258 10.94 0.11 5.47
N LEU A 259 10.23 -0.17 4.37
CA LEU A 259 10.53 0.39 3.06
C LEU A 259 10.32 1.90 3.04
N GLY A 260 9.18 2.36 3.58
CA GLY A 260 8.89 3.79 3.72
C GLY A 260 9.99 4.52 4.49
N GLN A 261 10.41 3.99 5.65
CA GLN A 261 11.50 4.58 6.43
C GLN A 261 12.85 4.50 5.71
N GLY A 262 13.14 3.39 5.03
CA GLY A 262 14.36 3.19 4.26
C GLY A 262 14.51 4.24 3.16
N PHE A 263 13.46 4.50 2.39
CA PHE A 263 13.49 5.51 1.34
C PHE A 263 13.51 6.94 1.89
N ALA A 264 12.74 7.23 2.94
CA ALA A 264 12.75 8.53 3.61
C ALA A 264 14.11 8.87 4.23
N SER A 265 14.95 7.88 4.53
CA SER A 265 16.33 8.10 5.00
C SER A 265 17.25 8.69 3.91
N GLY A 266 16.83 8.66 2.65
CA GLY A 266 17.58 9.19 1.51
C GLY A 266 18.72 8.28 1.03
N THR A 267 18.78 7.03 1.48
CA THR A 267 19.83 6.06 1.11
C THR A 267 19.37 4.96 0.15
N VAL A 268 18.16 5.09 -0.41
CA VAL A 268 17.59 4.16 -1.37
C VAL A 268 17.27 4.90 -2.66
N ALA A 269 17.82 4.45 -3.80
CA ALA A 269 17.69 5.14 -5.08
C ALA A 269 16.26 5.07 -5.64
N LEU A 270 15.68 3.86 -5.64
CA LEU A 270 14.40 3.51 -6.24
C LEU A 270 13.54 2.79 -5.20
N ASN A 271 12.31 3.22 -5.00
CA ASN A 271 11.37 2.61 -4.06
C ASN A 271 10.02 2.39 -4.72
N LEU A 272 9.66 1.14 -4.94
CA LEU A 272 8.34 0.75 -5.42
C LEU A 272 7.41 0.59 -4.22
N ASP A 273 6.45 1.50 -4.08
CA ASP A 273 5.64 1.60 -2.86
C ASP A 273 4.28 2.23 -3.12
N TRP A 274 3.47 2.31 -2.05
CA TRP A 274 2.12 2.83 -2.12
C TRP A 274 2.08 4.36 -2.18
N PRO A 275 1.15 4.95 -2.96
CA PRO A 275 0.93 6.39 -3.08
C PRO A 275 0.80 7.13 -1.74
N GLY A 276 0.28 6.44 -0.71
CA GLY A 276 0.11 6.97 0.64
C GLY A 276 1.41 7.47 1.29
N TRP A 277 2.57 6.98 0.86
CA TRP A 277 3.86 7.44 1.37
C TRP A 277 4.32 8.79 0.82
N ALA A 278 3.75 9.28 -0.28
CA ALA A 278 4.20 10.51 -0.94
C ALA A 278 4.22 11.72 -0.01
N GLY A 279 3.24 11.83 0.90
CA GLY A 279 3.19 12.89 1.90
C GLY A 279 4.36 12.80 2.89
N PHE A 280 4.64 11.61 3.41
CA PHE A 280 5.76 11.36 4.31
C PHE A 280 7.11 11.62 3.63
N PHE A 281 7.28 11.17 2.38
CA PHE A 281 8.53 11.38 1.64
C PHE A 281 8.83 12.85 1.36
N ASN A 282 7.79 13.70 1.23
CA ASN A 282 7.92 15.14 1.00
C ASN A 282 7.96 15.99 2.28
N ASP A 283 7.78 15.39 3.45
CA ASP A 283 7.91 16.10 4.73
C ASP A 283 9.38 16.36 5.04
N LYS A 284 9.78 17.64 5.07
CA LYS A 284 11.17 18.06 5.32
C LYS A 284 11.64 17.78 6.74
N GLU A 285 10.73 17.64 7.70
CA GLU A 285 11.08 17.34 9.09
C GLU A 285 11.27 15.83 9.30
N ALA A 286 10.58 15.02 8.50
CA ALA A 286 10.55 13.57 8.68
C ALA A 286 11.34 12.78 7.62
N SER A 287 11.64 13.36 6.46
CA SER A 287 12.26 12.70 5.31
C SER A 287 13.42 13.50 4.70
N LYS A 288 14.55 12.83 4.50
CA LYS A 288 15.69 13.35 3.74
C LYS A 288 15.47 13.31 2.23
N ALA A 289 14.45 12.58 1.75
CA ALA A 289 14.05 12.59 0.34
C ALA A 289 13.28 13.87 -0.04
N ALA A 290 12.81 14.66 0.94
CA ALA A 290 11.99 15.83 0.71
C ALA A 290 12.68 16.86 -0.23
N GLY A 291 11.97 17.30 -1.26
CA GLY A 291 12.51 18.18 -2.31
C GLY A 291 13.35 17.45 -3.39
N ASN A 292 13.89 16.27 -3.06
CA ASN A 292 14.61 15.39 -3.98
C ASN A 292 13.72 14.26 -4.55
N LEU A 293 12.46 14.17 -4.13
CA LEU A 293 11.51 13.17 -4.60
C LEU A 293 11.12 13.36 -6.07
N GLY A 294 11.16 12.26 -6.81
CA GLY A 294 10.46 12.06 -8.08
C GLY A 294 9.48 10.88 -7.97
N VAL A 295 8.43 10.90 -8.78
CA VAL A 295 7.41 9.85 -8.85
C VAL A 295 7.08 9.57 -10.31
N ILE A 296 7.07 8.30 -10.68
CA ILE A 296 6.53 7.83 -11.96
C ILE A 296 5.53 6.69 -11.70
N VAL A 297 4.74 6.37 -12.73
CA VAL A 297 3.91 5.15 -12.71
C VAL A 297 4.79 3.91 -12.52
N GLN A 298 4.23 2.83 -12.00
CA GLN A 298 4.96 1.58 -11.89
C GLN A 298 5.57 1.18 -13.26
N PRO A 299 6.82 0.70 -13.28
CA PRO A 299 7.47 0.19 -14.47
C PRO A 299 6.69 -0.94 -15.13
N MET A 300 6.73 -0.99 -16.46
CA MET A 300 6.11 -2.05 -17.25
C MET A 300 6.89 -3.36 -17.09
N GLY A 301 6.16 -4.48 -17.05
CA GLY A 301 6.76 -5.79 -17.21
C GLY A 301 6.78 -6.25 -18.67
N SER A 302 7.05 -7.54 -18.86
CA SER A 302 7.24 -8.12 -20.20
C SER A 302 5.97 -8.19 -21.06
N VAL A 303 4.78 -8.01 -20.51
CA VAL A 303 3.54 -7.93 -21.30
C VAL A 303 2.96 -6.53 -21.26
N THR A 304 2.69 -5.99 -22.44
CA THR A 304 1.98 -4.72 -22.68
C THR A 304 0.65 -4.99 -23.37
#